data_AF-A0A9P6Y9N3-F1
#
_entry.id   AF-A0A9P6Y9N3-F1
#
_cell.length_a   1.000
_cell.length_b   1.000
_cell.length_c   1.000
_cell.angle_alpha   90.00
_cell.angle_beta   90.00
_cell.angle_gamma   90.00
#
_symmetry.space_group_name_H-M   'P 1'
#
loop_
_entity.id
_entity.type
_entity.pdbx_description
1 polymer ?
#
loop_
_entity_poly.entity_id
_entity_poly.type
_entity_poly.pdbx_seq_one_letter_code
_entity_poly.pdbx_strand_id
1 'polypeptide(L)'
;MLNALVKLPAGSTLEQTRAVMDRLSAAAVKDASVLSIQATAGFSVTGSGQNVGQAFIRLKDWDNRKDDADTIAARLTAAMASVPDAQVFITSPPAILGLGDAGGFTLELQDEGGAGHAAAVAARNTLLKEAARDPKLVNVRYASLEDAPVYAVKVDDAKAQAMGVNPQDVNDTLNAALGGALAAPAP
;
A
#
# COMPACT_ATOMS: atom_id res chain seq x y z
N MET A 1 -14.48 -13.60 7.86
CA MET A 1 -13.13 -13.00 7.82
C MET A 1 -13.22 -11.73 6.99
N LEU A 2 -12.45 -10.71 7.32
CA LEU A 2 -12.35 -9.45 6.58
C LEU A 2 -10.90 -9.22 6.15
N ASN A 3 -10.72 -8.53 5.02
CA ASN A 3 -9.45 -8.02 4.53
C ASN A 3 -9.41 -6.51 4.78
N ALA A 4 -8.31 -6.00 5.33
CA ALA A 4 -8.07 -4.59 5.50
C ALA A 4 -6.79 -4.19 4.75
N LEU A 5 -6.91 -3.20 3.87
CA LEU A 5 -5.80 -2.58 3.15
C LEU A 5 -5.54 -1.21 3.75
N VAL A 6 -4.27 -0.92 4.05
CA VAL A 6 -3.83 0.37 4.59
C VAL A 6 -2.83 0.98 3.61
N LYS A 7 -3.09 2.21 3.21
CA LYS A 7 -2.22 2.99 2.32
C LYS A 7 -2.01 4.38 2.90
N LEU A 8 -0.75 4.74 3.13
CA LEU A 8 -0.30 6.07 3.49
C LEU A 8 0.26 6.79 2.24
N PRO A 9 0.38 8.13 2.26
CA PRO A 9 1.06 8.89 1.21
C PRO A 9 2.43 8.32 0.85
N ALA A 10 2.83 8.53 -0.40
CA ALA A 10 4.16 8.13 -0.83
C ALA A 10 5.23 8.90 -0.03
N GLY A 11 6.28 8.19 0.40
CA GLY A 11 7.32 8.74 1.28
C GLY A 11 7.07 8.53 2.78
N SER A 12 5.91 8.01 3.19
CA SER A 12 5.71 7.59 4.58
C SER A 12 6.62 6.43 4.98
N THR A 13 7.15 6.49 6.20
CA THR A 13 8.07 5.46 6.73
C THR A 13 7.33 4.23 7.22
N LEU A 14 8.06 3.12 7.37
CA LEU A 14 7.50 1.87 7.88
C LEU A 14 6.96 2.02 9.31
N GLU A 15 7.57 2.88 10.12
CA GLU A 15 7.13 3.19 11.49
C GLU A 15 5.78 3.91 11.49
N GLN A 16 5.57 4.86 10.58
CA GLN A 16 4.29 5.55 10.44
C GLN A 16 3.19 4.56 10.06
N THR A 17 3.47 3.68 9.10
CA THR A 17 2.53 2.62 8.69
C THR A 17 2.25 1.66 9.84
N ARG A 18 3.28 1.20 10.58
CA ARG A 18 3.11 0.34 11.77
C ARG A 18 2.20 1.00 12.80
N ALA A 19 2.37 2.28 13.09
CA ALA A 19 1.52 3.00 14.03
C ALA A 19 0.03 3.00 13.61
N VAL A 20 -0.26 3.09 12.30
CA VAL A 20 -1.62 2.96 11.78
C VAL A 20 -2.14 1.53 11.91
N MET A 21 -1.31 0.53 11.58
CA MET A 21 -1.67 -0.89 11.72
C MET A 21 -1.95 -1.27 13.19
N ASP A 22 -1.20 -0.70 14.14
CA ASP A 22 -1.39 -0.90 15.57
C ASP A 22 -2.71 -0.29 16.05
N ARG A 23 -3.07 0.90 15.53
CA ARG A 23 -4.38 1.52 15.79
C ARG A 23 -5.52 0.67 15.24
N LEU A 24 -5.39 0.17 14.02
CA LEU A 24 -6.37 -0.76 13.42
C LEU A 24 -6.52 -2.01 14.27
N SER A 25 -5.39 -2.58 14.71
CA SER A 25 -5.39 -3.78 15.57
C SER A 25 -6.08 -3.50 16.90
N ALA A 26 -5.81 -2.36 17.54
CA ALA A 26 -6.48 -1.95 18.76
C ALA A 26 -7.99 -1.72 18.57
N ALA A 27 -8.41 -1.15 17.44
CA ALA A 27 -9.83 -0.95 17.11
C ALA A 27 -10.54 -2.29 16.89
N ALA A 28 -9.92 -3.22 16.14
CA ALA A 28 -10.45 -4.53 15.87
C ALA A 28 -10.60 -5.38 17.15
N VAL A 29 -9.58 -5.39 18.02
CA VAL A 29 -9.61 -6.16 19.28
C VAL A 29 -10.68 -5.66 20.25
N LYS A 30 -11.05 -4.37 20.19
CA LYS A 30 -12.13 -3.81 21.01
C LYS A 30 -13.53 -4.18 20.52
N ASP A 31 -13.67 -4.63 19.27
CA ASP A 31 -14.96 -5.02 18.71
C ASP A 31 -15.34 -6.43 19.16
N ALA A 32 -16.51 -6.56 19.80
CA ALA A 32 -16.99 -7.84 20.33
C ALA A 32 -17.21 -8.91 19.26
N SER A 33 -17.31 -8.55 17.97
CA SER A 33 -17.51 -9.48 16.85
C SER A 33 -16.20 -10.02 16.28
N VAL A 34 -15.06 -9.47 16.68
CA VAL A 34 -13.73 -9.89 16.22
C VAL A 34 -13.18 -10.98 17.14
N LEU A 35 -12.57 -11.99 16.51
CA LEU A 35 -11.91 -13.11 17.19
C LEU A 35 -10.39 -12.90 17.24
N SER A 36 -9.78 -12.47 16.12
CA SER A 36 -8.36 -12.16 16.05
C SER A 36 -8.05 -11.24 14.87
N ILE A 37 -6.87 -10.61 14.91
CA ILE A 37 -6.33 -9.84 13.80
C ILE A 37 -4.86 -10.22 13.56
N GLN A 38 -4.48 -10.34 12.29
CA GLN A 38 -3.09 -10.39 11.87
C GLN A 38 -2.82 -9.19 10.98
N ALA A 39 -1.83 -8.37 11.33
CA ALA A 39 -1.49 -7.14 10.64
C ALA A 39 -0.02 -7.17 10.20
N THR A 40 0.24 -6.80 8.95
CA THR A 40 1.57 -6.74 8.35
C THR A 40 1.77 -5.36 7.73
N ALA A 41 2.86 -4.69 8.07
CA ALA A 41 3.31 -3.47 7.42
C ALA A 41 4.46 -3.77 6.45
N GLY A 42 4.57 -3.01 5.35
CA GLY A 42 5.60 -3.21 4.33
C GLY A 42 5.12 -3.96 3.09
N PHE A 43 3.93 -4.58 3.14
CA PHE A 43 3.39 -5.42 2.09
C PHE A 43 1.86 -5.36 2.03
N SER A 44 1.31 -5.44 0.82
CA SER A 44 -0.11 -5.60 0.55
C SER A 44 -0.32 -6.28 -0.82
N VAL A 45 -1.53 -6.74 -1.10
CA VAL A 45 -1.91 -7.20 -2.46
C VAL A 45 -1.76 -6.13 -3.54
N THR A 46 -1.71 -4.84 -3.16
CA THR A 46 -1.49 -3.73 -4.11
C THR A 46 -0.01 -3.39 -4.33
N GLY A 47 0.91 -4.09 -3.66
CA GLY A 47 2.35 -3.90 -3.79
C GLY A 47 3.11 -3.91 -2.45
N SER A 48 4.43 -3.86 -2.56
CA SER A 48 5.38 -3.78 -1.44
C SER A 48 5.92 -2.36 -1.28
N GLY A 49 5.98 -1.85 -0.05
CA GLY A 49 6.43 -0.50 0.22
C GLY A 49 6.28 -0.13 1.69
N GLN A 50 7.09 0.80 2.18
CA GLN A 50 7.05 1.24 3.58
C GLN A 50 5.71 1.88 3.97
N ASN A 51 5.01 2.48 3.01
CA ASN A 51 3.75 3.21 3.18
C ASN A 51 2.49 2.34 3.01
N VAL A 52 2.62 1.01 2.92
CA VAL A 52 1.48 0.10 2.77
C VAL A 52 1.46 -1.01 3.81
N GLY A 53 0.26 -1.48 4.12
CA GLY A 53 0.04 -2.61 5.01
C GLY A 53 -1.23 -3.36 4.67
N GLN A 54 -1.30 -4.60 5.16
CA GLN A 54 -2.46 -5.46 5.03
C GLN A 54 -2.76 -6.11 6.37
N ALA A 55 -4.04 -6.22 6.70
CA ALA A 55 -4.50 -7.01 7.82
C ALA A 55 -5.63 -7.95 7.47
N PHE A 56 -5.66 -9.08 8.18
CA PHE A 56 -6.66 -10.10 8.12
C PHE A 56 -7.39 -10.14 9.45
N ILE A 57 -8.68 -9.82 9.43
CA ILE A 57 -9.52 -9.76 10.64
C ILE A 57 -10.42 -10.99 10.65
N ARG A 58 -10.19 -11.88 11.61
CA ARG A 58 -11.04 -13.05 11.81
C ARG A 58 -12.21 -12.65 12.69
N LEU A 59 -13.43 -12.86 12.17
CA LEU A 59 -14.66 -12.63 12.92
C LEU A 59 -15.02 -13.88 13.71
N LYS A 60 -15.81 -13.71 14.77
CA LYS A 60 -16.48 -14.82 15.46
C LYS A 60 -17.48 -15.51 14.53
N ASP A 61 -17.84 -16.74 14.88
CA ASP A 61 -18.87 -17.49 14.16
C ASP A 61 -20.19 -16.72 14.17
N TRP A 62 -21.02 -16.96 13.14
CA TRP A 62 -22.29 -16.24 12.95
C TRP A 62 -23.20 -16.28 14.18
N ASP A 63 -23.26 -17.42 14.88
CA ASP A 63 -24.08 -17.56 16.10
C ASP A 63 -23.56 -16.73 17.29
N ASN A 64 -22.30 -16.28 17.23
CA ASN A 64 -21.62 -15.55 18.29
C ASN A 64 -21.44 -14.05 17.97
N ARG A 65 -22.12 -13.54 16.95
CA ARG A 65 -22.11 -12.11 16.59
C ARG A 65 -23.49 -11.67 16.09
N LYS A 66 -23.85 -10.42 16.38
CA LYS A 66 -25.13 -9.84 15.95
C LYS A 66 -25.06 -9.25 14.55
N ASP A 67 -23.93 -8.64 14.23
CA ASP A 67 -23.75 -7.89 12.99
C ASP A 67 -23.17 -8.80 11.90
N ASP A 68 -23.58 -8.55 10.65
CA ASP A 68 -22.98 -9.18 9.49
C ASP A 68 -21.55 -8.64 9.22
N ALA A 69 -20.84 -9.29 8.31
CA ALA A 69 -19.44 -8.97 8.03
C ALA A 69 -19.27 -7.55 7.47
N ASP A 70 -20.20 -7.09 6.64
CA ASP A 70 -20.14 -5.80 5.96
C ASP A 70 -20.43 -4.64 6.92
N THR A 71 -21.36 -4.84 7.85
CA THR A 71 -21.65 -3.90 8.95
C THR A 71 -20.43 -3.73 9.85
N ILE A 72 -19.75 -4.83 10.20
CA ILE A 72 -18.51 -4.79 10.99
C ILE A 72 -17.40 -4.08 10.21
N ALA A 73 -17.24 -4.38 8.91
CA ALA A 73 -16.25 -3.75 8.05
C ALA A 73 -16.47 -2.23 7.94
N ALA A 74 -17.72 -1.79 7.75
CA ALA A 74 -18.08 -0.38 7.69
C ALA A 74 -17.79 0.34 9.01
N ARG A 75 -18.15 -0.26 10.15
CA ARG A 75 -17.86 0.29 11.49
C ARG A 75 -16.36 0.44 11.74
N LEU A 76 -15.57 -0.59 11.44
CA LEU A 76 -14.12 -0.55 11.61
C LEU A 76 -13.47 0.46 10.66
N THR A 77 -13.97 0.57 9.42
CA THR A 77 -13.51 1.60 8.47
C THR A 77 -13.79 3.01 9.00
N ALA A 78 -14.99 3.24 9.53
CA ALA A 78 -15.36 4.53 10.13
C ALA A 78 -14.49 4.87 11.36
N ALA A 79 -14.12 3.87 12.18
CA ALA A 79 -13.22 4.07 13.31
C ALA A 79 -11.80 4.50 12.88
N MET A 80 -11.39 4.18 11.65
CA MET A 80 -10.10 4.57 11.09
C MET A 80 -10.15 5.90 10.33
N ALA A 81 -11.33 6.46 10.05
CA ALA A 81 -11.47 7.71 9.31
C ALA A 81 -10.83 8.92 10.00
N SER A 82 -10.64 8.86 11.32
CA SER A 82 -9.95 9.91 12.09
C SER A 82 -8.43 9.78 12.08
N VAL A 83 -7.86 8.74 11.47
CA VAL A 83 -6.41 8.59 11.38
C VAL A 83 -5.90 9.48 10.25
N PRO A 84 -5.13 10.53 10.56
CA PRO A 84 -4.61 11.43 9.53
C PRO A 84 -3.67 10.66 8.61
N ASP A 85 -3.66 11.06 7.34
CA ASP A 85 -2.73 10.57 6.33
C ASP A 85 -2.74 9.06 6.11
N ALA A 86 -3.85 8.37 6.40
CA ALA A 86 -4.02 6.95 6.10
C ALA A 86 -5.38 6.66 5.47
N GLN A 87 -5.35 5.96 4.35
CA GLN A 87 -6.54 5.36 3.74
C GLN A 87 -6.63 3.90 4.18
N VAL A 88 -7.70 3.56 4.89
CA VAL A 88 -7.97 2.21 5.36
C VAL A 88 -9.24 1.69 4.71
N PHE A 89 -9.14 0.60 3.96
CA PHE A 89 -10.26 -0.03 3.28
C PHE A 89 -10.45 -1.43 3.83
N ILE A 90 -11.60 -1.67 4.48
CA ILE A 90 -11.94 -2.98 5.04
C ILE A 90 -13.10 -3.57 4.24
N THR A 91 -12.89 -4.75 3.68
CA THR A 91 -13.87 -5.44 2.85
C THR A 91 -14.02 -6.90 3.25
N SER A 92 -15.21 -7.45 3.05
CA SER A 92 -15.41 -8.89 3.05
C SER A 92 -14.75 -9.50 1.81
N PRO A 93 -14.19 -10.73 1.92
CA PRO A 93 -13.67 -11.44 0.75
C PRO A 93 -14.80 -11.75 -0.24
N PRO A 94 -14.49 -11.86 -1.54
CA PRO A 94 -15.50 -12.15 -2.57
C PRO A 94 -16.14 -13.53 -2.36
N ALA A 95 -17.38 -13.70 -2.84
CA ALA A 95 -18.15 -14.94 -2.70
C ALA A 95 -17.55 -16.15 -3.43
N ILE A 96 -16.73 -15.91 -4.46
CA ILE A 96 -16.00 -16.93 -5.21
C ILE A 96 -14.50 -16.59 -5.15
N LEU A 97 -13.73 -17.43 -4.47
CA LEU A 97 -12.27 -17.32 -4.43
C LEU A 97 -11.71 -17.64 -5.83
N GLY A 98 -10.86 -16.77 -6.38
CA GLY A 98 -10.12 -17.01 -7.62
C GLY A 98 -10.53 -16.19 -8.85
N LEU A 99 -11.53 -15.29 -8.76
CA LEU A 99 -11.91 -14.37 -9.84
C LEU A 99 -11.49 -12.91 -9.61
N GLY A 100 -10.76 -12.64 -8.52
CA GLY A 100 -10.24 -11.32 -8.16
C GLY A 100 -10.20 -11.09 -6.64
N ASP A 101 -9.52 -10.01 -6.21
CA ASP A 101 -9.34 -9.67 -4.80
C ASP A 101 -10.45 -8.76 -4.23
N ALA A 102 -11.34 -8.25 -5.09
CA ALA A 102 -12.47 -7.41 -4.71
C ALA A 102 -13.69 -7.72 -5.59
N GLY A 103 -14.89 -7.64 -5.02
CA GLY A 103 -16.14 -7.66 -5.80
C GLY A 103 -16.32 -6.35 -6.57
N GLY A 104 -16.78 -6.43 -7.83
CA GLY A 104 -17.01 -5.26 -8.68
C GLY A 104 -16.47 -5.44 -10.09
N PHE A 105 -15.80 -4.42 -10.61
CA PHE A 105 -15.14 -4.42 -11.92
C PHE A 105 -13.67 -4.07 -11.79
N THR A 106 -12.87 -4.54 -12.76
CA THR A 106 -11.46 -4.16 -12.94
C THR A 106 -11.32 -3.50 -14.30
N LEU A 107 -10.56 -2.40 -14.35
CA LEU A 107 -10.27 -1.65 -15.57
C LEU A 107 -8.76 -1.39 -15.64
N GLU A 108 -8.15 -1.63 -16.80
CA GLU A 108 -6.79 -1.20 -17.09
C GLU A 108 -6.81 0.00 -18.03
N LEU A 109 -6.22 1.12 -17.58
CA LEU A 109 -6.04 2.30 -18.43
C LEU A 109 -4.69 2.19 -19.13
N GLN A 110 -4.71 2.08 -20.46
CA GLN A 110 -3.52 1.89 -21.29
C GLN A 110 -3.19 3.14 -22.10
N ASP A 111 -1.91 3.45 -22.22
CA ASP A 111 -1.38 4.48 -23.12
C ASP A 111 -0.86 3.82 -24.40
N GLU A 112 -1.74 3.65 -25.39
CA GLU A 112 -1.38 3.04 -26.69
C GLU A 112 -0.57 3.99 -27.60
N GLY A 113 -0.67 5.29 -27.36
CA GLY A 113 -0.02 6.33 -28.17
C GLY A 113 1.40 6.70 -27.71
N GLY A 114 1.83 6.21 -26.54
CA GLY A 114 3.13 6.53 -25.97
C GLY A 114 3.24 7.98 -25.48
N ALA A 115 2.15 8.56 -24.97
CA ALA A 115 2.14 9.89 -24.36
C ALA A 115 3.02 9.99 -23.10
N GLY A 116 3.34 8.86 -22.47
CA GLY A 116 4.28 8.74 -21.37
C GLY A 116 3.63 8.79 -19.99
N HIS A 117 4.43 8.47 -18.96
CA HIS A 117 3.97 8.24 -17.59
C HIS A 117 3.15 9.40 -17.00
N ALA A 118 3.63 10.64 -17.13
CA ALA A 118 2.94 11.81 -16.58
C ALA A 118 1.55 12.03 -17.21
N ALA A 119 1.41 11.77 -18.52
CA ALA A 119 0.13 11.88 -19.21
C ALA A 119 -0.83 10.77 -18.77
N ALA A 120 -0.33 9.54 -18.61
CA ALA A 120 -1.11 8.42 -18.11
C ALA A 120 -1.63 8.67 -16.67
N VAL A 121 -0.78 9.20 -15.79
CA VAL A 121 -1.16 9.59 -14.42
C VAL A 121 -2.24 10.68 -14.42
N ALA A 122 -2.10 11.70 -15.27
CA ALA A 122 -3.11 12.76 -15.39
C ALA A 122 -4.46 12.24 -15.91
N ALA A 123 -4.43 11.33 -16.91
CA ALA A 123 -5.63 10.67 -17.42
C ALA A 123 -6.32 9.82 -16.35
N ARG A 124 -5.54 9.02 -15.61
CA ARG A 124 -6.03 8.24 -14.45
C ARG A 124 -6.71 9.13 -13.40
N ASN A 125 -6.07 10.24 -13.02
CA ASN A 125 -6.63 11.15 -12.02
C ASN A 125 -7.93 11.80 -12.50
N THR A 126 -8.02 12.11 -13.80
CA THR A 126 -9.25 12.62 -14.42
C THR A 126 -10.35 11.56 -14.38
N LEU A 127 -10.05 10.32 -14.76
CA LEU A 127 -10.99 9.19 -14.68
C LEU A 127 -11.54 9.00 -13.26
N LEU A 128 -10.67 8.97 -12.25
CA LEU A 128 -11.10 8.82 -10.85
C LEU A 128 -11.97 9.99 -10.37
N LYS A 129 -11.65 11.21 -10.79
CA LYS A 129 -12.42 12.41 -10.46
C LYS A 129 -13.82 12.39 -11.06
N GLU A 130 -13.96 11.99 -12.32
CA GLU A 130 -15.27 11.87 -12.95
C GLU A 130 -16.04 10.67 -12.40
N ALA A 131 -15.36 9.56 -12.12
CA ALA A 131 -15.99 8.40 -11.49
C ALA A 131 -16.57 8.72 -10.11
N ALA A 132 -15.90 9.56 -9.32
CA ALA A 132 -16.39 10.01 -8.02
C ALA A 132 -17.67 10.88 -8.10
N ARG A 133 -18.02 11.40 -9.28
CA ARG A 133 -19.22 12.21 -9.51
C ARG A 133 -20.40 11.39 -10.04
N ASP A 134 -20.17 10.19 -10.56
CA ASP A 134 -21.24 9.34 -11.08
C ASP A 134 -21.91 8.57 -9.94
N PRO A 135 -23.21 8.79 -9.66
CA PRO A 135 -23.92 8.10 -8.58
C PRO A 135 -24.07 6.58 -8.81
N LYS A 136 -23.80 6.08 -10.02
CA LYS A 136 -23.79 4.65 -10.33
C LYS A 136 -22.49 3.96 -9.91
N LEU A 137 -21.45 4.73 -9.60
CA LEU A 137 -20.13 4.22 -9.24
C LEU A 137 -19.88 4.39 -7.76
N VAL A 138 -19.33 3.37 -7.13
CA VAL A 138 -18.97 3.36 -5.71
C VAL A 138 -17.57 2.79 -5.53
N ASN A 139 -16.79 3.41 -4.65
CA ASN A 139 -15.45 2.94 -4.27
C ASN A 139 -14.46 2.72 -5.45
N VAL A 140 -14.56 3.52 -6.52
CA VAL A 140 -13.59 3.48 -7.63
C VAL A 140 -12.24 4.00 -7.13
N ARG A 141 -11.20 3.20 -7.29
CA ARG A 141 -9.87 3.48 -6.74
C ARG A 141 -8.76 2.95 -7.63
N TYR A 142 -7.59 3.57 -7.53
CA TYR A 142 -6.37 3.06 -8.14
C TYR A 142 -5.81 1.89 -7.32
N ALA A 143 -5.54 0.77 -7.98
CA ALA A 143 -5.17 -0.49 -7.34
C ALA A 143 -3.65 -0.71 -7.18
N SER A 144 -2.85 0.35 -7.26
CA SER A 144 -1.38 0.29 -7.14
C SER A 144 -0.82 1.47 -6.34
N LEU A 145 0.51 1.52 -6.19
CA LEU A 145 1.23 2.56 -5.47
C LEU A 145 1.31 3.84 -6.31
N GLU A 146 1.20 4.99 -5.62
CA GLU A 146 1.52 6.28 -6.25
C GLU A 146 3.02 6.42 -6.46
N ASP A 147 3.41 7.34 -7.34
CA ASP A 147 4.80 7.73 -7.51
C ASP A 147 5.38 8.20 -6.17
N ALA A 148 6.57 7.70 -5.85
CA ALA A 148 7.30 8.07 -4.64
C ALA A 148 8.41 9.07 -4.95
N PRO A 149 8.74 9.96 -3.99
CA PRO A 149 9.94 10.78 -4.09
C PRO A 149 11.18 9.89 -4.23
N VAL A 150 11.98 10.15 -5.26
CA VAL A 150 13.25 9.46 -5.52
C VAL A 150 14.42 10.42 -5.38
N TYR A 151 15.54 9.93 -4.86
CA TYR A 151 16.77 10.68 -4.77
C TYR A 151 17.78 10.16 -5.80
N ALA A 152 18.04 10.95 -6.84
CA ALA A 152 18.98 10.60 -7.90
C ALA A 152 20.39 11.09 -7.55
N VAL A 153 21.31 10.15 -7.28
CA VAL A 153 22.73 10.45 -7.08
C VAL A 153 23.41 10.53 -8.45
N LYS A 154 24.03 11.67 -8.75
CA LYS A 154 24.84 11.87 -9.96
C LYS A 154 26.31 11.98 -9.58
N VAL A 155 27.12 11.03 -10.03
CA VAL A 155 28.57 11.02 -9.82
C VAL A 155 29.25 11.72 -11.00
N ASP A 156 30.24 12.55 -10.71
CA ASP A 156 31.11 13.17 -11.71
C ASP A 156 32.39 12.34 -11.85
N ASP A 157 32.36 11.39 -12.79
CA ASP A 157 33.46 10.44 -13.00
C ASP A 157 34.74 11.14 -13.46
N ALA A 158 34.63 12.21 -14.26
CA ALA A 158 35.78 12.95 -14.75
C ALA A 158 36.52 13.64 -13.59
N LYS A 159 35.77 14.24 -12.67
CA LYS A 159 36.33 14.84 -11.45
C LYS A 159 36.89 13.78 -10.50
N ALA A 160 36.21 12.64 -10.34
CA ALA A 160 36.69 11.54 -9.50
C ALA A 160 38.06 11.05 -9.99
N GLN A 161 38.19 10.79 -11.30
CA GLN A 161 39.45 10.36 -11.91
C GLN A 161 40.55 11.43 -11.77
N ALA A 162 40.22 12.71 -11.99
CA ALA A 162 41.18 13.81 -11.81
C ALA A 162 41.71 13.93 -10.37
N MET A 163 40.93 13.47 -9.38
CA MET A 163 41.29 13.43 -7.97
C MET A 163 41.94 12.09 -7.54
N GLY A 164 42.17 11.17 -8.49
CA GLY A 164 42.78 9.86 -8.21
C GLY A 164 41.81 8.84 -7.60
N VAL A 165 40.50 9.09 -7.65
CA VAL A 165 39.46 8.16 -7.18
C VAL A 165 38.99 7.32 -8.37
N ASN A 166 39.00 5.99 -8.21
CA ASN A 166 38.44 5.08 -9.19
C ASN A 166 36.90 5.16 -9.13
N PRO A 167 36.18 5.42 -10.24
CA PRO A 167 34.72 5.41 -10.27
C PRO A 167 34.08 4.11 -9.75
N GLN A 168 34.78 2.98 -9.89
CA GLN A 168 34.31 1.71 -9.34
C GLN A 168 34.21 1.74 -7.81
N ASP A 169 35.19 2.33 -7.13
CA ASP A 169 35.19 2.43 -5.67
C ASP A 169 34.02 3.29 -5.17
N VAL A 170 33.63 4.31 -5.95
CA VAL A 170 32.47 5.15 -5.67
C VAL A 170 31.18 4.33 -5.75
N ASN A 171 31.01 3.55 -6.82
CA ASN A 171 29.84 2.68 -6.99
C ASN A 171 29.76 1.62 -5.89
N ASP A 172 30.86 0.96 -5.56
CA ASP A 172 30.91 -0.07 -4.52
C ASP A 172 30.57 0.52 -3.14
N THR A 173 31.07 1.72 -2.85
CA THR A 173 30.76 2.45 -1.62
C THR A 173 29.27 2.82 -1.54
N LEU A 174 28.70 3.36 -2.62
CA LEU A 174 27.28 3.71 -2.67
C LEU A 174 26.39 2.46 -2.52
N ASN A 175 26.73 1.37 -3.18
CA ASN A 175 26.02 0.10 -3.07
C ASN A 175 26.07 -0.45 -1.65
N ALA A 176 27.25 -0.49 -1.02
CA ALA A 176 27.40 -0.96 0.34
C ALA A 176 26.67 -0.08 1.36
N ALA A 177 26.73 1.24 1.21
CA ALA A 177 26.15 2.20 2.15
C ALA A 177 24.61 2.33 2.04
N LEU A 178 24.06 2.23 0.82
CA LEU A 178 22.63 2.48 0.55
C LEU A 178 21.82 1.22 0.25
N GLY A 179 22.39 0.28 -0.52
CA GLY A 179 21.72 -0.97 -0.91
C GLY A 179 21.82 -2.08 0.13
N GLY A 180 22.80 -1.95 1.04
CA GLY A 180 23.17 -3.00 1.99
C GLY A 180 24.09 -4.04 1.32
N ALA A 181 25.15 -4.43 2.03
CA ALA A 181 26.02 -5.51 1.59
C ALA A 181 25.54 -6.83 2.24
N LEU A 182 25.32 -7.87 1.43
CA LEU A 182 25.33 -9.24 1.92
C LEU A 182 26.80 -9.58 2.23
N ALA A 183 27.21 -9.42 3.49
CA ALA A 183 28.46 -10.03 3.92
C ALA A 183 28.26 -11.55 3.82
N ALA A 184 28.93 -12.20 2.87
CA ALA A 184 29.07 -13.65 2.92
C ALA A 184 29.68 -14.00 4.29
N PRO A 185 29.16 -15.00 5.03
CA PRO A 185 29.80 -15.41 6.27
C PRO A 185 31.26 -15.75 5.97
N ALA A 186 32.17 -15.22 6.79
CA ALA A 186 33.58 -15.55 6.70
C ALA A 186 33.74 -17.09 6.76
N PRO A 187 34.65 -17.67 5.95
CA PRO A 187 34.83 -19.12 5.84
C PRO A 187 35.21 -19.78 7.18
#